data_AF-A0A1J5P6N4-F1
#
_entry.id   AF-A0A1J5P6N4-F1
#
_cell.length_a   1.000
_cell.length_b   1.000
_cell.length_c   1.000
_cell.angle_alpha   90.00
_cell.angle_beta   90.00
_cell.angle_gamma   90.00
#
_symmetry.space_group_name_H-M   'P 1'
#
loop_
_entity.id
_entity.type
_entity.pdbx_description
1 polymer ?
#
loop_
_entity_poly.entity_id
_entity_poly.type
_entity_poly.pdbx_seq_one_letter_code
_entity_poly.pdbx_strand_id
1 'polypeptide(L)'
;MAMAEQRNDKAGKSPASTAPRERGGWLAKIAPGVRNLVAKRETPENLWVKCPDTGEMIYRSDLEAALWVTPSGSHMRIGAAQRLRYTFDDGRYELIEPPKVVEDPLKFPDERPYPDRLKAARKGIILFHDPKAQTAAMLPAFLRYLRDNDYHVVHVVSVVPRAKGVQ
;
A
#
# COMPACT_ATOMS: atom_id res chain seq x y z
N MET A 1 14.62 23.59 -65.81
CA MET A 1 13.72 22.43 -65.84
C MET A 1 14.58 21.18 -65.74
N ALA A 2 14.33 20.17 -64.92
CA ALA A 2 13.32 19.92 -63.89
C ALA A 2 13.92 18.85 -62.96
N MET A 3 13.75 19.03 -61.65
CA MET A 3 13.86 17.94 -60.68
C MET A 3 12.66 17.01 -60.90
N ALA A 4 12.87 15.70 -61.01
CA ALA A 4 11.77 14.73 -60.99
C ALA A 4 12.23 13.41 -60.34
N GLU A 5 11.88 13.29 -59.06
CA GLU A 5 11.27 12.11 -58.43
C GLU A 5 11.93 10.73 -58.65
N GLN A 6 12.82 10.32 -57.73
CA GLN A 6 13.10 8.91 -57.49
C GLN A 6 11.94 8.29 -56.69
N ARG A 7 11.06 7.57 -57.39
CA ARG A 7 10.10 6.65 -56.78
C ARG A 7 10.85 5.38 -56.34
N ASN A 8 10.84 5.11 -55.04
CA ASN A 8 11.50 3.97 -54.43
C ASN A 8 10.55 2.76 -54.38
N ASP A 9 10.93 1.70 -55.09
CA ASP A 9 10.30 0.39 -55.07
C ASP A 9 10.44 -0.29 -53.70
N LYS A 10 9.34 -0.64 -53.04
CA LYS A 10 9.33 -1.58 -51.90
C LYS A 10 8.51 -2.82 -52.22
N ALA A 11 9.22 -3.93 -52.26
CA ALA A 11 8.76 -5.29 -52.49
C ALA A 11 7.59 -5.71 -51.59
N GLY A 12 6.69 -6.52 -52.17
CA GLY A 12 5.44 -6.98 -51.59
C GLY A 12 5.59 -7.76 -50.28
N LYS A 13 4.69 -7.46 -49.35
CA LYS A 13 4.52 -8.15 -48.07
C LYS A 13 3.50 -9.28 -48.25
N SER A 14 3.93 -10.53 -48.09
CA SER A 14 3.04 -11.70 -48.10
C SER A 14 2.08 -11.70 -46.91
N PRO A 15 0.85 -12.22 -47.04
CA PRO A 15 -0.18 -12.10 -46.01
C PRO A 15 0.07 -13.06 -44.83
N ALA A 16 -0.22 -12.57 -43.64
CA ALA A 16 -0.07 -13.28 -42.38
C ALA A 16 -1.11 -14.40 -42.25
N SER A 17 -0.66 -15.61 -41.89
CA SER A 17 -1.54 -16.71 -41.49
C SER A 17 -2.06 -16.51 -40.07
N THR A 18 -3.38 -16.49 -39.92
CA THR A 18 -4.09 -16.42 -38.64
C THR A 18 -4.28 -17.83 -38.08
N ALA A 19 -3.47 -18.22 -37.10
CA ALA A 19 -3.79 -19.34 -36.21
C ALA A 19 -3.37 -18.97 -34.76
N PRO A 20 -4.17 -19.30 -33.73
CA PRO A 20 -3.81 -18.98 -32.35
C PRO A 20 -2.64 -19.86 -31.93
N ARG A 21 -1.48 -19.24 -31.64
CA ARG A 21 -0.35 -19.96 -31.05
C ARG A 21 -0.57 -20.09 -29.55
N GLU A 22 -0.97 -21.27 -29.09
CA GLU A 22 -0.92 -21.63 -27.67
C GLU A 22 0.54 -21.68 -27.20
N ARG A 23 1.01 -20.58 -26.58
CA ARG A 23 2.29 -20.58 -25.87
C ARG A 23 2.08 -21.16 -24.48
N GLY A 24 2.01 -22.47 -24.39
CA GLY A 24 2.19 -23.18 -23.13
C GLY A 24 3.60 -22.92 -22.60
N GLY A 25 3.72 -22.29 -21.43
CA GLY A 25 5.00 -22.11 -20.74
C GLY A 25 5.68 -23.46 -20.48
N TRP A 26 7.01 -23.54 -20.61
CA TRP A 26 7.78 -24.79 -20.55
C TRP A 26 7.49 -25.65 -19.31
N LEU A 27 7.17 -25.01 -18.16
CA LEU A 27 6.76 -25.66 -16.91
C LEU A 27 5.49 -26.51 -17.03
N ALA A 28 4.58 -26.19 -17.96
CA ALA A 28 3.36 -26.95 -18.16
C ALA A 28 3.62 -28.34 -18.81
N LYS A 29 4.79 -28.54 -19.42
CA LYS A 29 5.16 -29.80 -20.08
C LYS A 29 5.71 -30.84 -19.11
N ILE A 30 6.14 -30.43 -17.92
CA ILE A 30 6.88 -31.29 -16.98
C ILE A 30 5.96 -31.85 -15.88
N ALA A 31 4.81 -31.23 -15.62
CA ALA A 31 3.85 -31.72 -14.64
C ALA A 31 2.39 -31.39 -15.01
N PRO A 32 1.73 -32.22 -15.85
CA PRO A 32 0.31 -32.08 -16.13
C PRO A 32 -0.49 -32.39 -14.85
N GLY A 33 -1.18 -31.39 -14.28
CA GLY A 33 -2.09 -31.58 -13.14
C GLY A 33 -1.72 -30.83 -11.85
N VAL A 34 -0.54 -30.23 -11.74
CA VAL A 34 -0.10 -29.56 -10.49
C VAL A 34 -0.63 -28.13 -10.35
N ARG A 35 -1.33 -27.60 -11.37
CA ARG A 35 -1.88 -26.23 -11.35
C ARG A 35 -2.87 -25.97 -10.22
N ASN A 36 -3.55 -27.00 -9.70
CA ASN A 36 -4.60 -26.83 -8.68
C ASN A 36 -4.16 -27.15 -7.24
N LEU A 37 -2.91 -27.61 -7.04
CA LEU A 37 -2.37 -27.97 -5.71
C LEU A 37 -1.54 -26.86 -5.07
N VAL A 38 -1.08 -25.90 -5.85
CA VAL A 38 -0.39 -24.71 -5.34
C VAL A 38 -1.46 -23.65 -5.10
N ALA A 39 -2.09 -23.71 -3.92
CA ALA A 39 -2.80 -22.56 -3.39
C ALA A 39 -1.88 -21.35 -3.55
N LYS A 40 -2.36 -20.30 -4.22
CA LYS A 40 -1.66 -19.02 -4.37
C LYS A 40 -1.49 -18.47 -2.97
N ARG A 41 -0.39 -18.82 -2.31
CA ARG A 41 0.02 -18.18 -1.06
C ARG A 41 0.18 -16.72 -1.44
N GLU A 42 -0.65 -15.86 -0.86
CA GLU A 42 -0.55 -14.41 -1.06
C GLU A 42 0.86 -14.01 -0.64
N THR A 43 1.75 -13.84 -1.61
CA THR A 43 3.11 -13.43 -1.35
C THR A 43 3.04 -12.03 -0.77
N PRO A 44 3.50 -11.78 0.47
CA PRO A 44 3.52 -10.45 1.01
C PRO A 44 4.33 -9.55 0.08
N GLU A 45 3.79 -8.39 -0.28
CA GLU A 45 4.39 -7.48 -1.27
C GLU A 45 5.79 -6.97 -0.85
N ASN A 46 6.17 -7.11 0.42
CA ASN A 46 7.42 -6.60 0.99
C ASN A 46 8.26 -7.69 1.65
N LEU A 47 8.93 -8.51 0.82
CA LEU A 47 9.83 -9.57 1.26
C LEU A 47 11.17 -9.06 1.82
N TRP A 48 11.56 -7.84 1.46
CA TRP A 48 12.86 -7.27 1.81
C TRP A 48 12.69 -6.01 2.63
N VAL A 49 13.54 -5.85 3.64
CA VAL A 49 13.58 -4.68 4.52
C VAL A 49 15.00 -4.11 4.48
N LYS A 50 15.11 -2.81 4.25
CA LYS A 50 16.40 -2.11 4.26
C LYS A 50 16.83 -1.81 5.70
N CYS A 51 18.05 -2.19 6.06
CA CYS A 51 18.67 -1.79 7.32
C CYS A 51 18.92 -0.27 7.33
N PRO A 52 18.50 0.47 8.37
CA PRO A 52 18.73 1.92 8.45
C PRO A 52 20.22 2.28 8.59
N ASP A 53 21.01 1.41 9.22
CA ASP A 53 22.42 1.72 9.54
C ASP A 53 23.37 1.29 8.41
N THR A 54 23.23 0.06 7.93
CA THR A 54 24.13 -0.51 6.89
C THR A 54 23.58 -0.37 5.48
N GLY A 55 22.29 -0.11 5.32
CA GLY A 55 21.63 -0.09 4.02
C GLY A 55 21.47 -1.47 3.36
N GLU A 56 21.87 -2.54 4.03
CA GLU A 56 21.75 -3.92 3.55
C GLU A 56 20.27 -4.33 3.43
N MET A 57 19.96 -5.14 2.42
CA MET A 57 18.64 -5.70 2.20
C MET A 57 18.53 -7.03 2.96
N ILE A 58 17.71 -7.03 4.01
CA ILE A 58 17.48 -8.20 4.87
C ILE A 58 16.14 -8.83 4.49
N TYR A 59 16.09 -10.15 4.43
CA TYR A 59 14.85 -10.86 4.19
C TYR A 59 13.93 -10.78 5.41
N ARG A 60 12.65 -10.51 5.18
CA ARG A 60 11.71 -10.21 6.26
C ARG A 60 11.52 -11.37 7.23
N SER A 61 11.49 -12.62 6.76
CA SER A 61 11.32 -13.76 7.67
C SER A 61 12.50 -13.92 8.63
N ASP A 62 13.71 -13.64 8.15
CA ASP A 62 14.92 -13.77 8.96
C ASP A 62 14.95 -12.67 10.02
N LEU A 63 14.52 -11.46 9.64
CA LEU A 63 14.35 -10.34 10.56
C LEU A 63 13.25 -10.63 11.62
N GLU A 64 12.15 -11.25 11.22
CA GLU A 64 11.08 -11.66 12.15
C GLU A 64 11.56 -12.75 13.13
N ALA A 65 12.35 -13.72 12.65
CA ALA A 65 12.98 -14.75 13.49
C ALA A 65 14.00 -14.15 14.47
N ALA A 66 14.72 -13.10 14.06
CA ALA A 66 15.65 -12.33 14.89
C ALA A 66 14.96 -11.29 15.79
N LEU A 67 13.62 -11.35 15.95
CA LEU A 67 12.84 -10.41 16.78
C LEU A 67 13.04 -8.93 16.40
N TRP A 68 13.20 -8.66 15.11
CA TRP A 68 13.43 -7.32 14.54
C TRP A 68 14.74 -6.66 14.98
N VAL A 69 15.77 -7.48 15.19
CA VAL A 69 17.15 -7.04 15.39
C VAL A 69 17.93 -7.23 14.10
N THR A 70 18.65 -6.20 13.65
CA THR A 70 19.48 -6.27 12.45
C THR A 70 20.74 -7.10 12.72
N PRO A 71 21.41 -7.65 11.69
CA PRO A 71 22.69 -8.34 11.85
C PRO A 71 23.78 -7.49 12.53
N SER A 72 23.67 -6.17 12.44
CA SER A 72 24.57 -5.21 13.09
C SER A 72 24.26 -4.97 14.58
N GLY A 73 23.19 -5.57 15.12
CA GLY A 73 22.77 -5.44 16.51
C GLY A 73 21.80 -4.29 16.80
N SER A 74 21.33 -3.57 15.78
CA SER A 74 20.38 -2.46 15.97
C SER A 74 18.93 -2.96 16.04
N HIS A 75 18.15 -2.36 16.95
CA HIS A 75 16.72 -2.68 17.08
C HIS A 75 15.87 -1.88 16.10
N MET A 76 15.11 -2.58 15.25
CA MET A 76 14.12 -1.93 14.40
C MET A 76 12.84 -1.62 15.19
N ARG A 77 12.14 -0.58 14.76
CA ARG A 77 10.85 -0.20 15.33
C ARG A 77 9.80 -1.26 14.96
N ILE A 78 9.12 -1.79 15.98
CA ILE A 78 7.96 -2.67 15.81
C ILE A 78 6.72 -2.05 16.44
N GLY A 79 5.56 -2.48 15.96
CA GLY A 79 4.28 -2.05 16.52
C GLY A 79 4.01 -2.65 17.91
N ALA A 80 3.07 -2.05 18.65
CA ALA A 80 2.69 -2.52 19.99
C ALA A 80 2.24 -3.99 19.97
N ALA A 81 1.39 -4.38 19.02
CA ALA A 81 0.89 -5.76 18.92
C ALA A 81 2.02 -6.79 18.74
N GLN A 82 3.02 -6.51 17.89
CA GLN A 82 4.17 -7.39 17.72
C GLN A 82 5.02 -7.46 18.99
N ARG A 83 5.25 -6.32 19.65
CA ARG A 83 6.00 -6.28 20.91
C ARG A 83 5.32 -7.14 21.98
N LEU A 84 4.02 -6.98 22.18
CA LEU A 84 3.25 -7.78 23.14
C LEU A 84 3.38 -9.28 22.85
N ARG A 85 3.29 -9.69 21.59
CA ARG A 85 3.47 -11.10 21.20
C ARG A 85 4.84 -11.68 21.56
N TYR A 86 5.91 -10.88 21.51
CA TYR A 86 7.25 -11.34 21.85
C TYR A 86 7.55 -11.26 23.35
N THR A 87 6.85 -10.40 24.09
CA THR A 87 7.08 -10.18 25.51
C THR A 87 6.28 -11.15 26.40
N PHE A 88 5.07 -11.53 25.99
CA PHE A 88 4.21 -12.43 26.76
C PHE A 88 4.33 -13.88 26.29
N ASP A 89 4.20 -14.81 27.22
CA ASP A 89 4.20 -16.26 26.94
C ASP A 89 3.05 -16.61 25.98
N ASP A 90 3.38 -17.09 24.79
CA ASP A 90 2.44 -17.31 23.67
C ASP A 90 1.61 -16.08 23.26
N GLY A 91 2.06 -14.87 23.60
CA GLY A 91 1.30 -13.64 23.34
C GLY A 91 0.00 -13.55 24.13
N ARG A 92 -0.13 -14.26 25.26
CA ARG A 92 -1.32 -14.20 26.12
C ARG A 92 -1.23 -12.99 27.06
N TYR A 93 -2.13 -12.05 26.87
CA TYR A 93 -2.26 -10.88 27.74
C TYR A 93 -3.72 -10.45 27.81
N GLU A 94 -4.07 -9.80 28.91
CA GLU A 94 -5.39 -9.18 29.09
C GLU A 94 -5.28 -7.67 28.88
N LEU A 95 -6.26 -7.09 28.20
CA LEU A 95 -6.35 -5.65 28.04
C LEU A 95 -7.00 -5.05 29.27
N ILE A 96 -6.27 -4.17 29.94
CA ILE A 96 -6.79 -3.37 31.05
C ILE A 96 -7.38 -2.09 30.45
N GLU A 97 -8.59 -1.73 30.85
CA GLU A 97 -9.18 -0.46 30.45
C GLU A 97 -8.35 0.70 31.01
N PRO A 98 -7.84 1.61 30.16
CA PRO A 98 -7.06 2.74 30.66
C PRO A 98 -7.98 3.66 31.49
N PRO A 99 -7.55 4.13 32.67
CA PRO A 99 -8.35 5.04 33.46
C PRO A 99 -8.59 6.34 32.68
N LYS A 100 -9.80 6.90 32.81
CA LYS A 100 -10.11 8.21 32.23
C LYS A 100 -9.27 9.27 32.94
N VAL A 101 -8.28 9.80 32.24
CA VAL A 101 -7.44 10.90 32.71
C VAL A 101 -7.98 12.24 32.22
N VAL A 102 -7.86 13.27 33.05
CA VAL A 102 -8.13 14.65 32.64
C VAL A 102 -7.11 15.04 31.59
N GLU A 103 -7.56 15.51 30.43
CA GLU A 103 -6.67 15.77 29.28
C GLU A 103 -5.67 16.91 29.52
N ASP A 104 -6.04 17.93 30.31
CA ASP A 104 -5.15 19.05 30.68
C ASP A 104 -5.32 19.44 32.16
N PRO A 105 -4.66 18.73 33.09
CA PRO A 105 -4.76 19.01 34.52
C PRO A 105 -3.95 20.24 34.95
N LEU A 106 -2.91 20.60 34.20
CA LEU A 106 -1.96 21.65 34.57
C LEU A 106 -2.31 23.01 33.96
N LYS A 107 -3.11 23.05 32.89
CA LYS A 107 -3.50 24.28 32.17
C LYS A 107 -2.31 25.19 31.89
N PHE A 108 -1.18 24.57 31.52
CA PHE A 108 0.08 25.29 31.38
C PHE A 108 -0.03 26.29 30.23
N PRO A 109 0.28 27.58 30.45
CA PRO A 109 0.28 28.56 29.39
C PRO A 109 1.51 28.34 28.50
N ASP A 110 1.25 28.02 27.24
CA ASP A 110 2.25 27.86 26.17
C ASP A 110 1.78 28.71 24.96
N GLU A 111 2.60 28.87 23.93
CA GLU A 111 2.24 29.58 22.71
C GLU A 111 1.02 28.96 22.01
N ARG A 112 0.83 27.64 22.16
CA ARG A 112 -0.42 26.93 21.82
C ARG A 112 -0.93 26.13 23.01
N PRO A 113 -2.21 26.29 23.41
CA PRO A 113 -2.83 25.46 24.43
C PRO A 113 -2.68 23.96 24.13
N TYR A 114 -2.39 23.16 25.17
CA TYR A 114 -2.27 21.71 25.07
C TYR A 114 -3.48 21.03 24.38
N PRO A 115 -4.75 21.42 24.67
CA PRO A 115 -5.91 20.86 24.01
C PRO A 115 -5.92 21.04 22.49
N ASP A 116 -5.38 22.16 22.00
CA ASP A 116 -5.36 22.46 20.57
C ASP A 116 -4.31 21.61 19.84
N ARG A 117 -3.18 21.31 20.50
CA ARG A 117 -2.20 20.36 19.97
C ARG A 117 -2.76 18.95 19.91
N LEU A 118 -3.50 18.54 20.95
CA LEU A 118 -4.13 17.22 21.01
C LEU A 118 -5.19 17.05 19.91
N LYS A 119 -6.00 18.09 19.67
CA LYS A 119 -6.94 18.15 18.53
C LYS A 119 -6.19 18.03 17.20
N ALA A 120 -5.11 18.78 17.01
CA ALA A 120 -4.32 18.72 15.77
C ALA A 120 -3.72 17.33 15.51
N ALA A 121 -3.17 16.67 16.55
CA ALA A 121 -2.60 15.33 16.44
C ALA A 121 -3.66 14.24 16.16
N ARG A 122 -4.88 14.42 16.66
CA ARG A 122 -6.02 13.49 16.43
C ARG A 122 -6.69 13.68 15.06
N LYS A 123 -6.50 14.83 14.40
CA LYS A 123 -7.01 15.12 13.06
C LYS A 123 -6.13 14.43 12.00
N GLY A 124 -6.29 13.11 11.88
CA GLY A 124 -5.63 12.28 10.87
C GLY A 124 -6.23 12.40 9.46
N ILE A 125 -5.48 11.92 8.46
CA ILE A 125 -5.89 11.85 7.06
C ILE A 125 -6.83 10.66 6.87
N ILE A 126 -8.01 10.89 6.29
CA ILE A 126 -8.97 9.83 5.92
C ILE A 126 -8.79 9.53 4.44
N LEU A 127 -8.28 8.32 4.12
CA LEU A 127 -8.12 7.85 2.75
C LEU A 127 -9.26 6.91 2.38
N PHE A 128 -10.02 7.25 1.33
CA PHE A 128 -10.98 6.35 0.69
C PHE A 128 -10.31 5.67 -0.51
N HIS A 129 -10.05 4.37 -0.42
CA HIS A 129 -9.35 3.60 -1.46
C HIS A 129 -10.28 2.94 -2.50
N ASP A 130 -11.61 3.07 -2.36
CA ASP A 130 -12.59 2.30 -3.14
C ASP A 130 -13.35 3.18 -4.17
N PRO A 131 -13.36 2.84 -5.48
CA PRO A 131 -14.14 3.55 -6.50
C PRO A 131 -15.63 3.18 -6.56
N LYS A 132 -16.19 2.47 -5.56
CA LYS A 132 -17.62 2.09 -5.54
C LYS A 132 -18.56 3.29 -5.56
N ALA A 133 -19.67 3.16 -6.31
CA ALA A 133 -20.73 4.15 -6.42
C ALA A 133 -21.42 4.48 -5.08
N GLN A 134 -21.52 3.50 -4.18
CA GLN A 134 -22.07 3.69 -2.84
C GLN A 134 -21.23 4.67 -2.02
N THR A 135 -19.89 4.53 -2.09
CA THR A 135 -18.93 5.43 -1.43
C THR A 135 -18.99 6.83 -2.04
N ALA A 136 -19.15 6.95 -3.35
CA ALA A 136 -19.36 8.24 -4.01
C ALA A 136 -20.67 8.91 -3.56
N ALA A 137 -21.74 8.15 -3.37
CA ALA A 137 -23.04 8.65 -2.93
C ALA A 137 -23.04 9.14 -1.47
N MET A 138 -22.22 8.56 -0.59
CA MET A 138 -22.13 8.97 0.82
C MET A 138 -21.25 10.22 1.05
N LEU A 139 -20.35 10.53 0.11
CA LEU A 139 -19.36 11.61 0.24
C LEU A 139 -19.97 12.98 0.58
N PRO A 140 -21.06 13.44 -0.06
CA PRO A 140 -21.64 14.76 0.23
C PRO A 140 -22.19 14.91 1.65
N ALA A 141 -22.71 13.84 2.24
CA ALA A 141 -23.17 13.85 3.64
C ALA A 141 -21.98 13.81 4.60
N PHE A 142 -20.97 13.00 4.26
CA PHE A 142 -19.73 12.88 5.03
C PHE A 142 -18.94 14.20 5.10
N LEU A 143 -18.79 14.90 3.97
CA LEU A 143 -18.11 16.21 3.91
C LEU A 143 -18.84 17.29 4.72
N ARG A 144 -20.18 17.25 4.76
CA ARG A 144 -20.99 18.14 5.61
C ARG A 144 -20.73 17.85 7.09
N TYR A 145 -20.77 16.58 7.49
CA TYR A 145 -20.43 16.17 8.86
C TYR A 145 -19.04 16.66 9.27
N LEU A 146 -18.04 16.53 8.40
CA LEU A 146 -16.69 17.01 8.67
C LEU A 146 -16.65 18.52 8.90
N ARG A 147 -17.31 19.30 8.04
CA ARG A 147 -17.40 20.77 8.21
C ARG A 147 -18.07 21.13 9.54
N ASP A 148 -19.15 20.45 9.89
CA ASP A 148 -19.93 20.73 11.11
C ASP A 148 -19.17 20.32 12.38
N ASN A 149 -18.08 19.54 12.26
CA ASN A 149 -17.15 19.16 13.34
C ASN A 149 -15.78 19.86 13.23
N ASP A 150 -15.71 21.04 12.61
CA ASP A 150 -14.50 21.87 12.49
C ASP A 150 -13.34 21.20 11.72
N TYR A 151 -13.65 20.44 10.67
CA TYR A 151 -12.68 19.97 9.70
C TYR A 151 -12.71 20.82 8.42
N HIS A 152 -11.53 21.15 7.91
CA HIS A 152 -11.38 21.88 6.65
C HIS A 152 -10.82 20.97 5.56
N VAL A 153 -11.41 21.00 4.37
CA VAL A 153 -10.92 20.24 3.22
C VAL A 153 -9.69 20.93 2.65
N VAL A 154 -8.54 20.28 2.75
CA VAL A 154 -7.25 20.83 2.28
C VAL A 154 -7.01 20.51 0.80
N HIS A 155 -7.23 19.26 0.39
CA HIS A 155 -6.95 18.80 -0.96
C HIS A 155 -7.89 17.66 -1.36
N VAL A 156 -8.42 17.72 -2.58
CA VAL A 156 -9.23 16.64 -3.18
C VAL A 156 -8.51 16.16 -4.43
N VAL A 157 -8.07 14.90 -4.43
CA VAL A 157 -7.49 14.24 -5.60
C VAL A 157 -8.59 13.47 -6.31
N SER A 158 -8.98 13.88 -7.51
CA SER A 158 -9.84 13.06 -8.37
C SER A 158 -8.98 12.10 -9.19
N VAL A 159 -9.33 10.81 -9.18
CA VAL A 159 -8.72 9.84 -10.09
C VAL A 159 -9.47 9.94 -11.41
N VAL A 160 -8.81 10.45 -12.46
CA VAL A 160 -9.36 10.41 -13.82
C VAL A 160 -9.37 8.95 -14.28
N PRO A 161 -10.51 8.38 -14.68
CA PRO A 161 -10.54 7.02 -15.21
C PRO A 161 -9.68 6.98 -16.48
N ARG A 162 -8.65 6.13 -16.51
CA ARG A 162 -7.92 5.88 -17.76
C ARG A 162 -8.90 5.26 -18.75
N ALA A 163 -9.21 5.99 -19.82
CA ALA A 163 -9.99 5.46 -20.93
C ALA A 163 -9.32 4.16 -21.42
N LYS A 164 -10.04 3.05 -21.36
CA LYS A 164 -9.60 1.82 -22.01
C LYS A 164 -9.60 2.12 -23.51
N GLY A 165 -8.42 2.13 -24.12
CA GLY A 165 -8.28 2.23 -25.57
C GLY A 165 -9.12 1.16 -26.23
N VAL A 166 -10.11 1.60 -27.01
CA VAL A 166 -10.83 0.75 -27.96
C VAL A 166 -9.82 0.33 -29.01
N GLN A 167 -9.57 -0.97 -29.12
CA GLN A 167 -8.89 -1.56 -30.28
C GLN A 167 -9.86 -1.67 -31.44
#